data_AF-A0A2I0NC58-F1
#
_entry.id   AF-A0A2I0NC58-F1
#
_cell.length_a   1.000
_cell.length_b   1.000
_cell.length_c   1.000
_cell.angle_alpha   90.00
_cell.angle_beta   90.00
_cell.angle_gamma   90.00
#
_symmetry.space_group_name_H-M   'P 1'
#
loop_
_entity.id
_entity.type
_entity.pdbx_description
1 polymer ?
#
loop_
_entity_poly.entity_id
_entity_poly.type
_entity_poly.pdbx_seq_one_letter_code
_entity_poly.pdbx_strand_id
1 'polypeptide(L)'
;ALFLPLLEWNAGHGGLEKFKLFIKNVFGTEIQNFAEGRDLIHAAFRLLGLPSSLKELGVKKEHLPAIARSAHELKSNKEGLVVNVKPLSLEDINDILLRAYS
;
A
#
# COMPACT_ATOMS: atom_id res chain seq x y z
N ALA A 1 -3.80 6.92 -1.82
CA ALA A 1 -3.02 7.01 -0.58
C ALA A 1 -2.34 5.68 -0.20
N LEU A 2 -3.03 4.70 0.41
CA LEU A 2 -2.35 3.52 1.00
C LEU A 2 -2.04 2.36 0.04
N PHE A 3 -2.81 2.23 -1.05
CA PHE A 3 -2.76 1.04 -1.92
C PHE A 3 -1.37 0.79 -2.52
N LEU A 4 -0.76 1.79 -3.14
CA LEU A 4 0.56 1.66 -3.78
C LEU A 4 1.69 1.37 -2.78
N PRO A 5 1.84 2.11 -1.66
CA PRO A 5 2.83 1.78 -0.64
C PRO A 5 2.70 0.36 -0.07
N LEU A 6 1.48 -0.13 0.13
CA LEU A 6 1.24 -1.51 0.58
C LEU A 6 1.68 -2.54 -0.45
N LEU A 7 1.36 -2.30 -1.73
CA LEU A 7 1.80 -3.19 -2.81
C LEU A 7 3.31 -3.17 -2.98
N GLU A 8 3.96 -2.02 -2.80
CA GLU A 8 5.41 -1.89 -2.87
C GLU A 8 6.09 -2.72 -1.78
N TRP A 9 5.62 -2.56 -0.53
CA TRP A 9 6.11 -3.37 0.58
C TRP A 9 5.91 -4.87 0.30
N ASN A 10 4.72 -5.28 -0.14
CA ASN A 10 4.43 -6.68 -0.46
C ASN A 10 5.30 -7.21 -1.60
N ALA A 11 5.57 -6.41 -2.64
CA ALA A 11 6.44 -6.79 -3.75
C ALA A 11 7.87 -7.07 -3.27
N GLY A 12 8.41 -6.22 -2.40
CA GLY A 12 9.72 -6.42 -1.76
C GLY A 12 9.79 -7.63 -0.83
N HIS A 13 8.63 -8.15 -0.42
CA HIS A 13 8.52 -9.28 0.50
C HIS A 13 8.02 -10.57 -0.15
N GLY A 14 8.29 -10.76 -1.45
CA GLY A 14 7.97 -11.99 -2.20
C GLY A 14 6.63 -11.94 -2.94
N GLY A 15 5.97 -10.78 -2.97
CA GLY A 15 4.72 -10.56 -3.71
C GLY A 15 4.90 -10.14 -5.17
N LEU A 16 6.14 -9.94 -5.66
CA LEU A 16 6.38 -9.36 -6.99
C LEU A 16 5.74 -10.14 -8.13
N GLU A 17 5.86 -11.47 -8.16
CA GLU A 17 5.27 -12.27 -9.26
C GLU A 17 3.74 -12.22 -9.27
N LYS A 18 3.11 -12.20 -8.10
CA LYS A 18 1.65 -11.98 -8.01
C LYS A 18 1.27 -10.57 -8.45
N PHE A 19 2.10 -9.57 -8.16
CA PHE A 19 1.90 -8.21 -8.65
C PHE A 19 2.01 -8.12 -10.18
N LYS A 20 3.01 -8.77 -10.80
CA LYS A 20 3.12 -8.84 -12.26
C LYS A 20 1.88 -9.49 -12.90
N LEU A 21 1.39 -10.59 -12.33
CA LEU A 21 0.16 -11.24 -12.77
C LEU A 21 -1.06 -10.33 -12.64
N PHE A 22 -1.18 -9.61 -11.53
CA PHE A 22 -2.24 -8.60 -11.34
C PHE A 22 -2.18 -7.52 -12.42
N ILE A 23 -1.01 -6.94 -12.67
CA ILE A 23 -0.83 -5.91 -13.70
C ILE A 23 -1.19 -6.43 -15.08
N LYS A 24 -0.74 -7.63 -15.44
CA LYS A 24 -1.11 -8.28 -16.70
C LYS A 24 -2.62 -8.48 -16.83
N ASN A 25 -3.29 -8.96 -15.79
CA ASN A 25 -4.71 -9.26 -15.84
C ASN A 25 -5.62 -8.02 -15.84
N VAL A 26 -5.20 -6.96 -15.16
CA VAL A 26 -6.01 -5.72 -15.03
C VAL A 26 -5.70 -4.71 -16.13
N PHE A 27 -4.43 -4.57 -16.51
CA PHE A 27 -3.97 -3.57 -17.47
C PHE A 27 -3.53 -4.17 -18.82
N GLY A 28 -3.61 -5.50 -18.99
CA GLY A 28 -3.22 -6.16 -20.25
C GLY A 28 -1.74 -6.04 -20.58
N THR A 29 -0.90 -5.65 -19.62
CA THR A 29 0.51 -5.27 -19.86
C THR A 29 1.45 -6.16 -19.07
N GLU A 30 2.49 -6.69 -19.72
CA GLU A 30 3.57 -7.40 -19.02
C GLU A 30 4.62 -6.40 -18.49
N ILE A 31 5.06 -6.61 -17.25
CA ILE A 31 6.02 -5.73 -16.56
C ILE A 31 7.18 -6.54 -15.98
N GLN A 32 8.36 -5.94 -15.93
CA GLN A 32 9.58 -6.58 -15.43
C GLN A 32 9.83 -6.35 -13.94
N ASN A 33 9.39 -5.20 -13.43
CA ASN A 33 9.63 -4.77 -12.05
C ASN A 33 8.43 -4.00 -11.49
N PHE A 34 8.48 -3.70 -10.19
CA PHE A 34 7.39 -2.99 -9.51
C PHE A 34 7.18 -1.57 -10.04
N ALA A 35 8.24 -0.86 -10.42
CA ALA A 35 8.16 0.53 -10.85
C ALA A 35 7.30 0.70 -12.11
N GLU A 36 7.45 -0.19 -13.10
CA GLU A 36 6.62 -0.19 -14.29
C GLU A 36 5.12 -0.35 -13.97
N GLY A 37 4.77 -1.29 -13.09
CA GLY A 37 3.37 -1.50 -12.67
C GLY A 37 2.83 -0.36 -11.81
N ARG A 38 3.67 0.23 -10.95
CA ARG A 38 3.33 1.40 -10.15
C ARG A 38 2.92 2.56 -11.06
N ASP A 39 3.69 2.82 -12.11
CA ASP A 39 3.43 3.94 -13.01
C ASP A 39 2.09 3.77 -13.76
N LEU A 40 1.74 2.53 -14.15
CA LEU A 40 0.42 2.20 -14.72
C LEU A 40 -0.72 2.46 -13.74
N ILE A 41 -0.63 1.95 -12.50
CA ILE A 41 -1.65 2.17 -11.46
C ILE A 41 -1.78 3.66 -11.14
N HIS A 42 -0.65 4.36 -11.02
CA HIS A 42 -0.64 5.78 -10.68
C HIS A 42 -1.30 6.62 -11.79
N ALA A 43 -1.04 6.31 -13.06
CA ALA A 43 -1.73 6.95 -14.18
C ALA A 43 -3.24 6.73 -14.13
N ALA A 44 -3.69 5.49 -13.83
CA ALA A 44 -5.11 5.18 -13.69
C ALA A 44 -5.77 5.90 -12.51
N PHE A 45 -5.11 5.96 -11.34
CA PHE A 45 -5.63 6.67 -10.18
C PHE A 45 -5.77 8.17 -10.42
N ARG A 46 -4.81 8.78 -11.14
CA ARG A 46 -4.88 10.18 -11.54
C ARG A 46 -6.09 10.46 -12.43
N LEU A 47 -6.37 9.59 -13.41
CA LEU A 47 -7.53 9.73 -14.29
C LEU A 47 -8.86 9.66 -13.53
N LEU A 48 -8.92 8.86 -12.46
CA LEU A 48 -10.09 8.71 -11.60
C LEU A 48 -10.20 9.82 -10.54
N GLY A 49 -9.23 10.74 -10.47
CA GLY A 49 -9.18 11.79 -9.44
C GLY A 49 -9.02 11.23 -8.02
N LEU A 50 -8.44 10.04 -7.88
CA LEU A 50 -8.23 9.43 -6.57
C LEU A 50 -7.07 10.11 -5.84
N PRO A 51 -7.22 10.37 -4.52
CA PRO A 51 -6.17 11.00 -3.74
C PRO A 51 -4.94 10.10 -3.68
N SER A 52 -3.79 10.68 -4.02
CA SER A 52 -2.52 10.00 -4.13
C SER A 52 -1.85 9.80 -2.77
N SER A 53 -2.07 10.73 -1.83
CA SER A 53 -1.44 10.77 -0.51
C SER A 53 -2.43 10.89 0.66
N LEU A 54 -2.00 10.55 1.87
CA LEU A 54 -2.76 10.80 3.10
C LEU A 54 -2.89 12.31 3.39
N LYS A 55 -1.92 13.11 2.94
CA LYS A 55 -1.96 14.58 3.06
C LYS A 55 -3.12 15.17 2.26
N GLU A 56 -3.37 14.70 1.05
CA GLU A 56 -4.53 15.10 0.24
C GLU A 56 -5.87 14.74 0.90
N LEU A 57 -5.88 13.67 1.70
CA LEU A 57 -7.03 13.25 2.50
C LEU A 57 -7.20 14.05 3.81
N GLY A 58 -6.33 15.02 4.09
CA GLY A 58 -6.39 15.84 5.30
C GLY A 58 -5.86 15.15 6.56
N VAL A 59 -5.16 14.01 6.42
CA VAL A 59 -4.49 13.36 7.54
C VAL A 59 -3.35 14.27 8.02
N LYS A 60 -3.22 14.42 9.34
CA LYS A 60 -2.13 15.18 9.96
C LYS A 60 -0.92 14.28 10.21
N LYS A 61 0.29 14.75 9.89
CA LYS A 61 1.53 13.95 10.02
C LYS A 61 1.75 13.46 11.45
N GLU A 62 1.44 14.29 12.43
CA GLU A 62 1.55 13.99 13.86
C GLU A 62 0.63 12.85 14.31
N HIS A 63 -0.42 12.53 13.55
CA HIS A 63 -1.33 11.42 13.86
C HIS A 63 -0.84 10.06 13.34
N LEU A 64 0.15 10.02 12.42
CA LEU A 64 0.61 8.77 11.81
C LEU A 64 1.05 7.71 12.84
N PRO A 65 1.82 8.05 13.90
CA PRO A 65 2.19 7.06 14.91
C PRO A 65 1.01 6.48 15.68
N ALA A 66 -0.03 7.27 15.92
CA ALA A 66 -1.25 6.80 16.59
C ALA A 66 -2.04 5.86 15.67
N ILE A 67 -2.18 6.22 14.39
CA ILE A 67 -2.82 5.38 13.36
C ILE A 67 -2.09 4.03 13.23
N ALA A 68 -0.75 4.04 13.24
CA ALA A 68 0.05 2.82 13.14
C ALA A 68 -0.20 1.86 14.30
N ARG A 69 -0.24 2.38 15.53
CA ARG A 69 -0.55 1.58 16.73
C ARG A 69 -1.95 0.98 16.65
N SER A 70 -2.96 1.79 16.32
CA SER A 70 -4.33 1.30 16.18
C SER A 70 -4.44 0.20 15.10
N ALA A 71 -3.77 0.36 13.95
CA ALA A 71 -3.73 -0.66 12.91
C ALA A 71 -3.05 -1.96 13.38
N HIS A 72 -1.97 -1.86 14.14
CA HIS A 72 -1.26 -3.00 14.70
C HIS A 72 -2.09 -3.74 15.78
N GLU A 73 -2.81 -3.01 16.62
CA GLU A 73 -3.70 -3.56 17.65
C GLU A 73 -4.92 -4.25 17.03
N LEU A 74 -5.51 -3.69 15.97
CA LEU A 74 -6.63 -4.31 15.25
C LEU A 74 -6.30 -5.70 14.70
N LYS A 75 -5.06 -5.92 14.29
CA LYS A 75 -4.56 -7.24 13.86
C LYS A 75 -4.53 -8.27 14.99
N SER A 76 -4.44 -7.83 16.24
CA SER A 76 -4.37 -8.68 17.43
C SER A 76 -5.76 -9.08 17.97
N ASN A 77 -6.84 -8.49 17.43
CA ASN A 77 -8.20 -8.83 17.83
C ASN A 77 -8.67 -10.09 17.07
N LYS A 78 -9.36 -11.01 17.76
CA LYS A 78 -9.65 -12.39 17.30
C LYS A 78 -10.47 -12.50 15.99
N GLU A 79 -10.98 -11.39 15.46
CA GLU A 79 -11.68 -11.31 14.18
C GLU A 79 -10.74 -11.11 12.97
N GLY A 80 -9.44 -10.83 13.19
CA GLY A 80 -8.37 -11.12 12.23
C GLY A 80 -8.51 -10.53 10.81
N LEU A 81 -9.12 -9.35 10.66
CA LEU A 81 -9.45 -8.79 9.34
C LEU A 81 -8.29 -8.09 8.60
N VAL A 82 -7.12 -7.91 9.24
CA VAL A 82 -5.92 -7.38 8.55
C VAL A 82 -5.11 -8.55 7.97
N VAL A 83 -5.62 -9.12 6.88
CA VAL A 83 -4.91 -10.16 6.12
C VAL A 83 -3.94 -9.48 5.16
N ASN A 84 -2.67 -9.41 5.54
CA ASN A 84 -1.59 -9.07 4.61
C ASN A 84 -0.80 -10.34 4.26
N VAL A 85 -0.21 -10.38 3.06
CA VAL A 85 0.55 -11.55 2.56
C VAL A 85 1.60 -12.00 3.57
N LYS A 86 2.22 -11.04 4.26
CA LYS A 86 3.03 -11.28 5.46
C LYS A 86 2.55 -10.42 6.61
N PRO A 87 2.66 -10.93 7.86
CA PRO A 87 2.37 -10.13 9.04
C PRO A 87 3.21 -8.85 9.06
N LEU A 88 2.56 -7.68 9.09
CA LEU A 88 3.25 -6.40 9.27
C LEU A 88 3.59 -6.17 10.75
N SER A 89 4.82 -5.76 11.04
CA SER A 89 5.20 -5.21 12.34
C SER A 89 4.68 -3.77 12.50
N LEU A 90 4.77 -3.22 13.71
CA LEU A 90 4.44 -1.80 13.92
C LEU A 90 5.37 -0.87 13.12
N GLU A 91 6.64 -1.25 12.98
CA GLU A 91 7.63 -0.51 12.18
C GLU A 91 7.25 -0.50 10.70
N ASP A 92 6.89 -1.67 10.14
CA ASP A 92 6.44 -1.77 8.75
C ASP A 92 5.22 -0.86 8.49
N ILE A 93 4.25 -0.87 9.40
CA ILE A 93 3.04 -0.05 9.28
C ILE A 93 3.41 1.45 9.30
N ASN A 94 4.31 1.86 10.20
CA ASN A 94 4.78 3.25 10.25
C ASN A 94 5.45 3.66 8.93
N ASP A 95 6.34 2.83 8.39
CA ASP A 95 7.04 3.12 7.14
C ASP A 95 6.08 3.23 5.95
N ILE A 96 5.09 2.33 5.87
CA ILE A 96 4.04 2.37 4.86
C ILE A 96 3.23 3.67 4.98
N LEU A 97 2.86 4.07 6.19
CA LEU A 97 2.12 5.31 6.44
C LEU A 97 2.94 6.56 6.09
N LEU A 98 4.24 6.57 6.39
CA LEU A 98 5.15 7.66 6.02
C LEU A 98 5.28 7.80 4.50
N ARG A 99 5.45 6.68 3.79
CA ARG A 99 5.44 6.67 2.31
C ARG A 99 4.12 7.16 1.74
N ALA A 100 2.99 6.71 2.31
CA ALA A 100 1.66 7.11 1.88
C ALA A 100 1.33 8.58 2.20
N TYR A 101 2.05 9.22 3.12
CA TYR A 101 1.84 10.63 3.47
C TYR A 101 2.50 11.60 2.48
N SER A 102 3.55 11.14 1.80
CA SER A 102 4.41 11.95 0.92
C SER A 102 3.68 12.47 -0.30
#